data_AF-A0A7W8JNQ2-F1
#
_entry.id   AF-A0A7W8JNQ2-F1
#
_cell.length_a   1.000
_cell.length_b   1.000
_cell.length_c   1.000
_cell.angle_alpha   90.00
_cell.angle_beta   90.00
_cell.angle_gamma   90.00
#
_symmetry.space_group_name_H-M   'P 1'
#
loop_
_entity.id
_entity.type
_entity.pdbx_description
1 polymer ?
#
loop_
_entity_poly.entity_id
_entity_poly.type
_entity_poly.pdbx_seq_one_letter_code
_entity_poly.pdbx_strand_id
1 'polypeptide(L)'
;MGATAAAQSSPSAVPATSSTDQGKTTSKTADGDHRLIKPGDRACLRNTGSLIPPKKGDCLPVAGRSYSRDELRNTGAIDNAHALQMLDPSISLGH
;
A
#
# COMPACT_ATOMS: atom_id res chain seq x y z
N MET A 1 -50.83 1.02 34.13
CA MET A 1 -50.95 0.90 32.65
C MET A 1 -50.28 2.14 32.06
N GLY A 2 -49.11 2.00 31.46
CA GLY A 2 -48.38 3.13 30.85
C GLY A 2 -47.70 2.62 29.58
N ALA A 3 -48.10 3.16 28.43
CA ALA A 3 -47.63 2.75 27.12
C ALA A 3 -46.37 3.54 26.73
N THR A 4 -45.29 2.85 26.39
CA THR A 4 -44.10 3.41 25.75
C THR A 4 -44.30 3.40 24.23
N ALA A 5 -44.07 4.53 23.57
CA ALA A 5 -44.02 4.63 22.11
C ALA A 5 -42.67 5.21 21.70
N ALA A 6 -41.80 4.40 21.10
CA ALA A 6 -40.53 4.81 20.54
C ALA A 6 -40.75 5.34 19.11
N ALA A 7 -40.34 6.59 18.86
CA ALA A 7 -40.40 7.22 17.53
C ALA A 7 -39.26 6.71 16.63
N GLN A 8 -39.58 6.55 15.35
CA GLN A 8 -38.84 5.79 14.35
C GLN A 8 -37.95 6.75 13.53
N SER A 9 -36.68 6.41 13.36
CA SER A 9 -35.69 7.15 12.57
C SER A 9 -35.92 7.00 11.06
N SER A 10 -35.69 8.09 10.30
CA SER A 10 -35.65 8.09 8.83
C SER A 10 -34.25 8.50 8.34
N PRO A 11 -33.66 7.80 7.35
CA PRO A 11 -32.36 8.16 6.78
C PRO A 11 -32.49 9.27 5.73
N SER A 12 -31.67 10.31 5.85
CA SER A 12 -31.47 11.32 4.80
C SER A 12 -30.69 10.71 3.63
N ALA A 13 -31.31 10.70 2.45
CA ALA A 13 -30.69 10.33 1.19
C ALA A 13 -29.62 11.34 0.79
N VAL A 14 -28.42 10.85 0.43
CA VAL A 14 -27.36 11.64 -0.20
C VAL A 14 -27.48 11.53 -1.73
N PRO A 15 -27.46 12.63 -2.49
CA PRO A 15 -27.37 12.56 -3.94
C PRO A 15 -25.96 12.12 -4.36
N ALA A 16 -25.91 11.12 -5.24
CA ALA A 16 -24.68 10.69 -5.90
C ALA A 16 -24.29 11.69 -6.99
N THR A 17 -23.27 12.52 -6.72
CA THR A 17 -22.62 13.35 -7.73
C THR A 17 -21.52 12.54 -8.40
N SER A 18 -21.79 12.06 -9.61
CA SER A 18 -20.81 11.48 -10.51
C SER A 18 -19.95 12.59 -11.12
N SER A 19 -18.83 12.93 -10.48
CA SER A 19 -17.78 13.73 -11.10
C SER A 19 -16.76 12.81 -11.74
N THR A 20 -16.95 12.59 -13.02
CA THR A 20 -15.92 12.14 -13.95
C THR A 20 -14.84 13.21 -14.03
N ASP A 21 -13.71 12.99 -13.38
CA ASP A 21 -12.43 13.58 -13.79
C ASP A 21 -11.45 12.44 -14.01
N GLN A 22 -11.19 12.19 -15.28
CA GLN A 22 -10.18 11.27 -15.78
C GLN A 22 -8.80 11.87 -15.51
N GLY A 23 -8.38 11.81 -14.23
CA GLY A 23 -7.00 11.91 -13.83
C GLY A 23 -6.24 10.72 -14.41
N LYS A 24 -5.63 10.96 -15.57
CA LYS A 24 -4.73 10.10 -16.34
C LYS A 24 -3.75 9.35 -15.44
N THR A 25 -4.16 8.19 -14.92
CA THR A 25 -3.26 7.16 -14.45
C THR A 25 -2.65 6.53 -15.70
N THR A 26 -1.55 7.12 -16.15
CA THR A 26 -0.57 6.32 -16.89
C THR A 26 -0.09 5.25 -15.92
N SER A 27 -0.83 4.14 -15.84
CA SER A 27 -0.28 2.85 -15.51
C SER A 27 0.83 2.62 -16.52
N LYS A 28 2.05 3.00 -16.16
CA LYS A 28 3.24 2.71 -16.95
C LYS A 28 3.30 1.20 -17.03
N THR A 29 2.95 0.74 -18.21
CA THR A 29 3.12 -0.60 -18.73
C THR A 29 4.45 -1.15 -18.23
N ALA A 30 4.40 -2.36 -17.67
CA ALA A 30 5.57 -3.18 -17.47
C ALA A 30 6.24 -3.35 -18.84
N ASP A 31 7.29 -2.59 -19.07
CA ASP A 31 8.23 -2.76 -20.16
C ASP A 31 9.62 -2.72 -19.53
N GLY A 32 10.49 -3.63 -19.97
CA GLY A 32 11.76 -3.99 -19.35
C GLY A 32 12.80 -2.87 -19.34
N ASP A 33 12.52 -1.81 -18.60
CA ASP A 33 13.43 -0.71 -18.38
C ASP A 33 14.40 -1.12 -17.27
N HIS A 34 15.69 -1.20 -17.61
CA HIS A 34 16.78 -1.31 -16.67
C HIS A 34 16.79 -0.05 -15.79
N ARG A 35 15.83 0.04 -14.86
CA ARG A 35 15.65 1.17 -13.97
C ARG A 35 16.93 1.30 -13.17
N LEU A 36 17.70 2.35 -13.47
CA LEU A 36 18.90 2.70 -12.73
C LEU A 36 18.58 2.65 -11.24
N ILE A 37 19.19 1.70 -10.54
CA ILE A 37 18.87 1.42 -9.14
C ILE A 37 19.36 2.58 -8.31
N LYS A 38 18.43 3.43 -7.89
CA LYS A 38 18.72 4.53 -6.97
C LYS A 38 18.85 3.97 -5.56
N PRO A 39 19.79 4.46 -4.74
CA PRO A 39 19.76 4.19 -3.30
C PRO A 39 18.38 4.53 -2.73
N GLY A 40 17.74 3.56 -2.08
CA GLY A 40 16.36 3.70 -1.58
C GLY A 40 15.25 3.28 -2.56
N ASP A 41 15.57 2.68 -3.71
CA ASP A 41 14.55 2.13 -4.60
C ASP A 41 13.88 0.89 -4.02
N ARG A 42 12.76 1.11 -3.32
CA ARG A 42 11.98 0.05 -2.65
C ARG A 42 11.43 -1.00 -3.61
N ALA A 43 11.23 -0.68 -4.88
CA ALA A 43 10.72 -1.65 -5.86
C ALA A 43 11.81 -2.60 -6.36
N CYS A 44 13.08 -2.35 -6.04
CA CYS A 44 14.18 -3.20 -6.46
C CYS A 44 14.40 -4.35 -5.48
N LEU A 45 13.72 -5.47 -5.72
CA LEU A 45 13.85 -6.68 -4.91
C LEU A 45 15.15 -7.42 -5.26
N ARG A 46 16.03 -7.58 -4.27
CA ARG A 46 17.32 -8.30 -4.42
C ARG A 46 17.36 -9.65 -3.71
N ASN A 47 16.59 -9.79 -2.63
CA ASN A 47 16.55 -10.99 -1.80
C ASN A 47 15.09 -11.37 -1.58
N THR A 48 14.76 -12.64 -1.84
CA THR A 48 13.43 -13.22 -1.59
C THR A 48 13.57 -14.59 -0.92
N GLY A 49 12.49 -15.13 -0.39
CA GLY A 49 12.49 -16.43 0.29
C GLY A 49 12.87 -17.62 -0.60
N SER A 50 12.77 -17.49 -1.92
CA SER A 50 13.17 -18.54 -2.87
C SER A 50 14.69 -18.73 -2.98
N LEU A 51 15.48 -17.81 -2.43
CA LEU A 51 16.94 -17.76 -2.56
C LEU A 51 17.45 -17.68 -4.01
N ILE A 52 16.59 -17.37 -4.98
CA ILE A 52 16.99 -17.12 -6.37
C ILE A 52 17.52 -15.68 -6.45
N PRO A 53 18.82 -15.47 -6.71
CA PRO A 53 19.38 -14.13 -6.81
C PRO A 53 19.09 -13.51 -8.19
N PRO A 54 19.00 -12.17 -8.28
CA PRO A 54 19.00 -11.50 -9.57
C PRO A 54 20.41 -11.58 -10.20
N LYS A 55 20.48 -11.22 -11.48
CA LYS A 55 21.77 -10.91 -12.12
C LYS A 55 22.46 -9.77 -11.35
N LYS A 56 23.80 -9.75 -11.38
CA LYS A 56 24.59 -8.76 -10.62
C LYS A 56 24.19 -7.34 -11.06
N GLY A 57 23.73 -6.55 -10.11
CA GLY A 57 23.33 -5.17 -10.36
C GLY A 57 21.91 -5.01 -10.93
N ASP A 58 21.16 -6.09 -11.06
CA ASP A 58 19.75 -6.06 -11.47
C ASP A 58 18.80 -6.31 -10.28
N CYS A 59 17.51 -6.06 -10.50
CA CYS A 59 16.42 -6.39 -9.58
C CYS A 59 15.69 -7.65 -10.05
N LEU A 60 15.02 -8.38 -9.15
CA LEU A 60 14.12 -9.46 -9.53
C LEU A 60 12.91 -8.91 -10.30
N PRO A 61 12.46 -9.57 -11.39
CA PRO A 61 11.28 -9.17 -12.14
C PRO A 61 9.99 -9.66 -11.47
N VAL A 62 9.79 -9.31 -10.20
CA VAL A 62 8.61 -9.68 -9.41
C VAL A 62 7.99 -8.44 -8.78
N ALA A 63 6.67 -8.47 -8.59
CA ALA A 63 5.98 -7.39 -7.90
C ALA A 63 6.31 -7.38 -6.40
N GLY A 64 6.53 -6.20 -5.84
CA GLY A 64 6.67 -6.01 -4.41
C GLY A 64 7.55 -4.83 -4.03
N ARG A 65 7.75 -4.65 -2.73
CA ARG A 65 8.59 -3.60 -2.14
C ARG A 65 9.48 -4.20 -1.06
N SER A 66 10.73 -3.79 -0.99
CA SER A 66 11.65 -4.13 0.10
C SER A 66 11.75 -3.00 1.10
N TYR A 67 11.76 -3.35 2.39
CA TYR A 67 11.98 -2.43 3.49
C TYR A 67 13.19 -2.89 4.30
N SER A 68 14.13 -1.98 4.53
CA SER A 68 15.30 -2.26 5.35
C SER A 68 14.96 -2.24 6.84
N ARG A 69 15.82 -2.87 7.65
CA ARG A 69 15.69 -2.80 9.12
C ARG A 69 15.75 -1.36 9.60
N ASP A 70 16.65 -0.54 9.06
CA ASP A 70 16.80 0.86 9.46
C ASP A 70 15.55 1.68 9.13
N GLU A 71 14.92 1.47 7.97
CA GLU A 71 13.64 2.11 7.65
C GLU A 71 12.55 1.73 8.66
N LEU A 72 12.41 0.44 8.98
CA LEU A 72 11.43 0.00 9.96
C LEU A 72 11.68 0.65 11.33
N ARG A 73 12.94 0.77 11.76
CA ARG A 73 13.30 1.38 13.05
C ARG A 73 13.14 2.89 13.07
N ASN A 74 13.42 3.56 11.95
CA ASN A 74 13.24 5.01 11.80
C ASN A 74 11.77 5.43 11.87
N THR A 75 10.80 4.51 11.72
CA THR A 75 9.38 4.81 11.96
C THR A 75 9.06 5.08 13.43
N GLY A 76 9.85 4.54 14.36
CA GLY A 76 9.54 4.57 15.79
C GLY A 76 8.40 3.63 16.22
N ALA A 77 7.85 2.82 15.31
CA ALA A 77 6.79 1.88 15.64
C ALA A 77 7.29 0.74 16.55
N ILE A 78 6.39 0.23 17.40
CA ILE A 78 6.68 -0.83 18.37
C ILE A 78 6.83 -2.21 17.71
N ASP A 79 6.22 -2.40 16.53
CA ASP A 79 6.26 -3.64 15.77
C ASP A 79 6.35 -3.36 14.26
N ASN A 80 6.66 -4.43 13.52
CA ASN A 80 6.87 -4.34 12.07
C ASN A 80 5.58 -4.07 11.31
N ALA A 81 4.42 -4.50 11.80
CA ALA A 81 3.16 -4.36 11.07
C ALA A 81 2.76 -2.88 10.98
N HIS A 82 2.81 -2.18 12.12
CA HIS A 82 2.59 -0.73 12.16
C HIS A 82 3.68 0.04 11.41
N ALA A 83 4.95 -0.37 11.53
CA ALA A 83 6.04 0.24 10.74
C ALA A 83 5.78 0.14 9.24
N LEU A 84 5.34 -1.02 8.75
CA LEU A 84 5.04 -1.25 7.34
C LEU A 84 3.84 -0.43 6.87
N GLN A 85 2.77 -0.34 7.66
CA GLN A 85 1.63 0.52 7.37
C GLN A 85 2.02 2.02 7.30
N MET A 86 2.91 2.49 8.18
CA MET A 86 3.43 3.86 8.12
C MET A 86 4.30 4.12 6.89
N LEU A 87 5.10 3.15 6.46
CA LEU A 87 5.96 3.25 5.28
C LEU A 87 5.19 3.08 3.95
N ASP A 88 4.05 2.39 4.00
CA ASP A 88 3.17 2.12 2.87
C ASP A 88 1.70 2.05 3.30
N PRO A 89 0.95 3.15 3.13
CA PRO A 89 -0.47 3.22 3.50
C PRO A 89 -1.37 2.25 2.72
N SER A 90 -0.87 1.64 1.64
CA SER A 90 -1.60 0.59 0.91
C SER A 90 -1.68 -0.71 1.71
N ILE A 91 -0.82 -0.89 2.69
CA ILE A 91 -0.81 -2.04 3.61
C ILE A 91 -1.83 -1.78 4.72
N SER A 92 -2.87 -2.62 4.79
CA SER A 92 -3.86 -2.57 5.87
C SER A 92 -3.60 -3.67 6.88
N LEU A 93 -3.76 -3.35 8.16
CA LEU A 93 -3.74 -4.33 9.24
C LEU A 93 -5.15 -4.91 9.39
N GLY A 94 -5.26 -6.24 9.48
CA GLY A 94 -6.53 -6.89 9.79
C GLY A 94 -6.98 -6.57 11.21
N HIS A 95 -8.29 -6.45 11.40
CA HIS A 95 -8.94 -6.25 12.71
C HIS A 95 -9.23 -7.57 13.40
#